data_AF-A0A6J4X0A3-F1
#
_entry.id   AF-A0A6J4X0A3-F1
#
_cell.length_a   1.000
_cell.length_b   1.000
_cell.length_c   1.000
_cell.angle_alpha   90.00
_cell.angle_beta   90.00
_cell.angle_gamma   90.00
#
_symmetry.space_group_name_H-M   'P 1'
#
loop_
_entity.id
_entity.type
_entity.pdbx_description
1 polymer ?
#
loop_
_entity_poly.entity_id
_entity_poly.type
_entity_poly.pdbx_seq_one_letter_code
_entity_poly.pdbx_strand_id
1 'polypeptide(L)'
;MNKKKNRCTLVYTLAIFILIPWPFAAFADGFHDAPYDFLFGNHIDTHQKTSLSIRDGQPKRLRGIFYIIFTGDVDPTSGLAIARHPRGAGHDEECGVDDIDCRVGWVIHAKPGAAKFLYHNGVNGDDHPVWMVNRVDIPQRGSYTHFHWIGKDSTDPRAQEEFPDECDVDMAGQLDNNAENIVCPGWFLQIFAVKKFAFQHGGEIVPVSPGIDNATHLNLVTNYAEVSGITNTR
;
A
#
# COMPACT_ATOMS: atom_id res chain seq x y z
N MET A 1 42.59 56.64 -39.10
CA MET A 1 41.16 56.32 -38.92
C MET A 1 41.00 54.82 -38.88
N ASN A 2 40.58 54.31 -37.72
CA ASN A 2 40.43 52.91 -37.34
C ASN A 2 39.12 52.31 -37.87
N LYS A 3 39.12 50.99 -38.13
CA LYS A 3 38.18 50.02 -37.52
C LYS A 3 38.51 48.59 -37.95
N LYS A 4 39.30 47.88 -37.13
CA LYS A 4 39.40 46.41 -37.16
C LYS A 4 38.14 45.82 -36.53
N LYS A 5 37.46 44.92 -37.23
CA LYS A 5 36.30 44.16 -36.74
C LYS A 5 36.78 43.00 -35.86
N ASN A 6 36.46 43.04 -34.58
CA ASN A 6 36.64 41.92 -33.67
C ASN A 6 35.49 40.91 -33.88
N ARG A 7 35.84 39.65 -34.20
CA ARG A 7 34.92 38.51 -34.17
C ARG A 7 34.89 37.98 -32.74
N CYS A 8 33.70 37.99 -32.13
CA CYS A 8 33.44 37.41 -30.81
C CYS A 8 32.99 35.96 -31.04
N THR A 9 33.85 34.99 -30.73
CA THR A 9 33.53 33.56 -30.79
C THR A 9 32.82 33.18 -29.50
N LEU A 10 31.52 32.92 -29.59
CA LEU A 10 30.70 32.45 -28.48
C LEU A 10 30.89 30.93 -28.36
N VAL A 11 31.62 30.47 -27.34
CA VAL A 11 31.74 29.06 -26.99
C VAL A 11 30.61 28.70 -26.05
N TYR A 12 29.60 27.98 -26.54
CA TYR A 12 28.59 27.35 -25.69
C TYR A 12 29.17 26.06 -25.11
N THR A 13 29.56 26.10 -23.84
CA THR A 13 29.85 24.91 -23.03
C THR A 13 28.53 24.21 -22.71
N LEU A 14 28.22 23.14 -23.44
CA LEU A 14 27.10 22.25 -23.17
C LEU A 14 27.44 21.43 -21.92
N ALA A 15 26.85 21.78 -20.77
CA ALA A 15 26.94 20.98 -19.56
C ALA A 15 26.12 19.68 -19.75
N ILE A 16 26.82 18.58 -20.01
CA ILE A 16 26.24 17.24 -20.03
C ILE A 16 25.95 16.86 -18.57
N PHE A 17 24.70 17.02 -18.13
CA PHE A 17 24.21 16.42 -16.91
C PHE A 17 24.11 14.91 -17.13
N ILE A 18 25.12 14.17 -16.66
CA ILE A 18 25.07 12.72 -16.54
C ILE A 18 24.06 12.40 -15.43
N LEU A 19 22.84 12.01 -15.82
CA LEU A 19 21.85 11.42 -14.93
C LEU A 19 22.34 10.02 -14.52
N ILE A 20 23.14 9.97 -13.46
CA ILE A 20 23.47 8.71 -12.79
C ILE A 20 22.21 8.28 -12.04
N PRO A 21 21.60 7.11 -12.35
CA PRO A 21 20.51 6.58 -11.54
C PRO A 21 21.11 6.13 -10.20
N TRP A 22 21.01 6.98 -9.18
CA TRP A 22 21.23 6.54 -7.82
C TRP A 22 20.14 5.51 -7.48
N PRO A 23 20.48 4.28 -7.05
CA PRO A 23 19.51 3.43 -6.42
C PRO A 23 19.11 4.12 -5.13
N PHE A 24 17.93 4.75 -5.11
CA PHE A 24 17.32 5.21 -3.88
C PHE A 24 17.07 3.98 -3.01
N ALA A 25 18.03 3.66 -2.14
CA ALA A 25 17.74 2.95 -0.92
C ALA A 25 16.87 3.90 -0.09
N ALA A 26 15.56 3.87 -0.33
CA ALA A 26 14.60 4.60 0.46
C ALA A 26 14.58 3.95 1.85
N PHE A 27 15.24 4.60 2.80
CA PHE A 27 15.15 4.28 4.22
C PHE A 27 13.81 4.78 4.77
N ALA A 28 13.31 4.11 5.80
CA ALA A 28 12.24 4.64 6.62
C ALA A 28 12.83 5.75 7.49
N ASP A 29 12.38 6.98 7.29
CA ASP A 29 12.63 8.12 8.18
C ASP A 29 11.25 8.61 8.59
N GLY A 30 11.02 8.78 9.89
CA GLY A 30 9.74 9.24 10.46
C GLY A 30 8.54 8.37 10.10
N PHE A 31 8.38 7.23 10.76
CA PHE A 31 7.22 6.35 10.54
C PHE A 31 5.92 7.11 10.86
N HIS A 32 5.04 7.24 9.86
CA HIS A 32 3.84 8.10 9.87
C HIS A 32 4.08 9.61 10.07
N ASP A 33 5.28 10.11 9.80
CA ASP A 33 5.51 11.56 9.75
C ASP A 33 5.02 12.17 8.44
N ALA A 34 4.63 13.45 8.51
CA ALA A 34 4.26 14.23 7.33
C ALA A 34 5.36 14.17 6.25
N PRO A 35 5.01 13.94 4.96
CA PRO A 35 3.66 13.96 4.38
C PRO A 35 2.93 12.60 4.35
N TYR A 36 3.47 11.56 5.00
CA TYR A 36 2.91 10.20 5.01
C TYR A 36 2.25 9.87 6.35
N ASP A 37 1.38 10.75 6.82
CA ASP A 37 0.71 10.73 8.13
C ASP A 37 -0.68 10.07 8.11
N PHE A 38 -1.03 9.37 7.03
CA PHE A 38 -2.30 8.64 6.98
C PHE A 38 -2.22 7.32 7.75
N LEU A 39 -3.13 7.19 8.73
CA LEU A 39 -3.34 5.99 9.51
C LEU A 39 -4.64 5.32 9.08
N PHE A 40 -4.60 4.02 8.86
CA PHE A 40 -5.79 3.20 8.70
C PHE A 40 -6.47 2.92 10.05
N GLY A 41 -5.76 3.10 11.17
CA GLY A 41 -6.27 2.81 12.51
C GLY A 41 -6.33 1.32 12.81
N ASN A 42 -5.47 0.50 12.18
CA ASN A 42 -5.40 -0.95 12.39
C ASN A 42 -4.01 -1.50 11.99
N HIS A 43 -3.83 -2.82 12.04
CA HIS A 43 -2.53 -3.49 11.92
C HIS A 43 -1.68 -3.14 10.69
N ILE A 44 -2.29 -2.68 9.58
CA ILE A 44 -1.53 -2.30 8.37
C ILE A 44 -0.58 -1.13 8.65
N ASP A 45 -0.92 -0.29 9.63
CA ASP A 45 -0.11 0.85 10.03
C ASP A 45 1.25 0.42 10.55
N THR A 46 1.49 -0.85 10.85
CA THR A 46 2.82 -1.38 11.24
C THR A 46 3.81 -1.53 10.09
N HIS A 47 3.35 -1.51 8.83
CA HIS A 47 4.21 -1.81 7.67
C HIS A 47 3.93 -0.96 6.43
N GLN A 48 3.16 0.11 6.58
CA GLN A 48 2.85 1.06 5.51
C GLN A 48 3.19 2.49 5.92
N LYS A 49 3.39 3.36 4.92
CA LYS A 49 3.18 4.80 5.11
C LYS A 49 2.46 5.36 3.91
N THR A 50 1.41 6.16 4.14
CA THR A 50 0.54 6.68 3.08
C THR A 50 0.18 8.13 3.35
N SER A 51 -0.16 8.83 2.27
CA SER A 51 -0.50 10.24 2.26
C SER A 51 -1.90 10.41 1.64
N LEU A 52 -2.80 11.03 2.40
CA LEU A 52 -4.17 11.30 1.99
C LEU A 52 -4.28 12.60 1.21
N SER A 53 -4.95 12.51 0.07
CA SER A 53 -5.37 13.67 -0.69
C SER A 53 -6.88 13.84 -0.54
N ILE A 54 -7.27 14.95 0.08
CA ILE A 54 -8.66 15.39 0.23
C ILE A 54 -8.98 16.39 -0.89
N ARG A 55 -10.21 16.35 -1.40
CA ARG A 55 -10.76 17.37 -2.31
C ARG A 55 -12.23 17.58 -1.98
N ASP A 56 -12.64 18.83 -1.84
CA ASP A 56 -14.01 19.21 -1.50
C ASP A 56 -14.50 18.53 -0.21
N GLY A 57 -13.61 18.43 0.79
CA GLY A 57 -13.87 17.76 2.08
C GLY A 57 -13.92 16.23 2.01
N GLN A 58 -13.73 15.63 0.83
CA GLN A 58 -13.88 14.19 0.61
C GLN A 58 -12.53 13.52 0.29
N PRO A 59 -12.27 12.31 0.81
CA PRO A 59 -11.09 11.53 0.44
C PRO A 59 -11.11 11.22 -1.06
N LYS A 60 -9.98 11.39 -1.77
CA LYS A 60 -9.91 11.13 -3.23
C LYS A 60 -8.86 10.13 -3.66
N ARG A 61 -7.72 10.10 -2.98
CA ARG A 61 -6.62 9.17 -3.27
C ARG A 61 -5.74 9.01 -2.04
N LEU A 62 -5.19 7.83 -1.88
CA LEU A 62 -4.00 7.58 -1.07
C LEU A 62 -2.82 7.26 -1.99
N ARG A 63 -1.63 7.66 -1.56
CA ARG A 63 -0.36 7.22 -2.14
C ARG A 63 0.60 6.87 -1.04
N GLY A 64 1.39 5.82 -1.23
CA GLY A 64 2.30 5.40 -0.17
C GLY A 64 3.21 4.28 -0.59
N ILE A 65 3.72 3.57 0.40
CA ILE A 65 4.57 2.41 0.23
C ILE A 65 4.26 1.34 1.28
N PHE A 66 4.53 0.09 0.92
CA PHE A 66 4.66 -0.99 1.89
C PHE A 66 6.13 -1.33 2.09
N TYR A 67 6.50 -1.54 3.35
CA TYR A 67 7.83 -1.97 3.74
C TYR A 67 7.94 -3.49 3.83
N ILE A 68 9.15 -3.98 3.61
CA ILE A 68 9.53 -5.37 3.80
C ILE A 68 10.81 -5.46 4.62
N ILE A 69 10.97 -6.58 5.31
CA ILE A 69 12.20 -6.99 5.96
C ILE A 69 12.64 -8.31 5.31
N PHE A 70 13.90 -8.38 4.88
CA PHE A 70 14.47 -9.64 4.41
C PHE A 70 14.78 -10.54 5.61
N THR A 71 14.37 -11.80 5.52
CA THR A 71 14.53 -12.79 6.59
C THR A 71 15.97 -13.31 6.72
N GLY A 72 16.77 -13.17 5.66
CA GLY A 72 18.09 -13.79 5.52
C GLY A 72 18.05 -15.13 4.76
N ASP A 73 16.86 -15.71 4.62
CA ASP A 73 16.66 -16.97 3.89
C ASP A 73 16.44 -16.75 2.39
N VAL A 74 16.60 -17.84 1.63
CA VAL A 74 16.38 -17.89 0.18
C VAL A 74 15.35 -18.97 -0.12
N ASP A 75 14.36 -18.66 -0.94
CA ASP A 75 13.39 -19.64 -1.40
C ASP A 75 14.09 -20.66 -2.30
N PRO A 76 14.12 -21.97 -1.95
CA PRO A 76 14.80 -22.98 -2.74
C PRO A 76 14.19 -23.16 -4.13
N THR A 77 12.93 -22.74 -4.35
CA THR A 77 12.24 -22.93 -5.62
C THR A 77 12.58 -21.82 -6.62
N SER A 78 12.46 -20.56 -6.21
CA SER A 78 12.72 -19.40 -7.08
C SER A 78 14.16 -18.88 -7.02
N GLY A 79 14.91 -19.24 -5.98
CA GLY A 79 16.25 -18.69 -5.70
C GLY A 79 16.24 -17.23 -5.24
N LEU A 80 15.07 -16.68 -4.91
CA LEU A 80 14.93 -15.29 -4.46
C LEU A 80 15.06 -15.18 -2.94
N ALA A 81 15.63 -14.07 -2.48
CA ALA A 81 15.67 -13.75 -1.05
C ALA A 81 14.24 -13.60 -0.50
N ILE A 82 13.98 -14.22 0.65
CA ILE A 82 12.67 -14.21 1.30
C ILE A 82 12.51 -12.92 2.10
N ALA A 83 11.41 -12.22 1.88
CA ALA A 83 11.02 -11.03 2.62
C ALA A 83 9.58 -11.13 3.14
N ARG A 84 9.26 -10.40 4.20
CA ARG A 84 7.91 -10.30 4.78
C ARG A 84 7.64 -8.87 5.24
N HIS A 85 6.39 -8.55 5.58
CA HIS A 85 6.11 -7.29 6.25
C HIS A 85 6.72 -7.24 7.67
N PRO A 86 7.15 -6.05 8.12
CA PRO A 86 7.39 -5.77 9.54
C PRO A 86 6.14 -6.11 10.38
N ARG A 87 6.36 -6.59 11.59
CA ARG A 87 5.29 -6.92 12.55
C ARG A 87 4.94 -5.75 13.48
N GLY A 88 5.66 -4.62 13.38
CA GLY A 88 5.44 -3.43 14.18
C GLY A 88 6.19 -3.41 15.52
N ALA A 89 6.00 -2.32 16.26
CA ALA A 89 6.74 -2.01 17.49
C ALA A 89 6.65 -3.10 18.58
N GLY A 90 5.51 -3.81 18.68
CA GLY A 90 5.34 -4.91 19.65
C GLY A 90 6.27 -6.11 19.41
N HIS A 91 6.94 -6.15 18.27
CA HIS A 91 7.93 -7.17 17.91
C HIS A 91 9.32 -6.57 17.68
N ASP A 92 9.56 -5.35 18.16
CA ASP A 92 10.75 -4.55 17.88
C ASP A 92 10.97 -4.38 16.36
N GLU A 93 9.89 -4.33 15.56
CA GLU A 93 9.91 -4.27 14.08
C GLU A 93 9.24 -3.02 13.53
N GLU A 94 9.61 -1.85 14.06
CA GLU A 94 9.10 -0.58 13.60
C GLU A 94 10.06 0.06 12.58
N CYS A 95 9.57 0.29 11.36
CA CYS A 95 10.38 0.87 10.30
C CYS A 95 10.70 2.33 10.57
N GLY A 96 11.98 2.69 10.70
CA GLY A 96 12.41 4.08 10.78
C GLY A 96 12.49 4.65 12.20
N VAL A 97 12.32 3.81 13.21
CA VAL A 97 12.57 4.14 14.61
C VAL A 97 13.88 3.51 15.10
N ASP A 98 14.24 2.30 14.65
CA ASP A 98 15.44 1.56 15.10
C ASP A 98 16.26 0.92 13.96
N ASP A 99 17.38 0.24 14.32
CA ASP A 99 18.39 -0.47 13.49
C ASP A 99 17.85 -1.57 12.54
N ILE A 100 16.55 -1.60 12.29
CA ILE A 100 15.92 -2.52 11.35
C ILE A 100 16.02 -2.01 9.92
N ASP A 101 16.53 -2.90 9.06
CA ASP A 101 16.69 -2.64 7.64
C ASP A 101 15.38 -2.82 6.86
N CYS A 102 14.37 -1.98 7.18
CA CYS A 102 13.16 -1.91 6.38
C CYS A 102 13.48 -1.40 4.98
N ARG A 103 13.00 -2.13 3.97
CA ARG A 103 13.13 -1.76 2.56
C ARG A 103 11.76 -1.52 1.97
N VAL A 104 11.67 -0.63 0.99
CA VAL A 104 10.45 -0.50 0.17
C VAL A 104 10.25 -1.78 -0.64
N GLY A 105 9.11 -2.44 -0.44
CA GLY A 105 8.66 -3.59 -1.23
C GLY A 105 7.69 -3.18 -2.34
N TRP A 106 6.74 -2.28 -2.03
CA TRP A 106 5.73 -1.81 -2.97
C TRP A 106 5.49 -0.31 -2.90
N VAL A 107 5.01 0.25 -4.02
CA VAL A 107 4.35 1.56 -4.08
C VAL A 107 2.84 1.35 -4.11
N ILE A 108 2.10 2.14 -3.34
CA ILE A 108 0.65 2.09 -3.19
C ILE A 108 0.01 3.25 -3.94
N HIS A 109 -0.99 2.95 -4.76
CA HIS A 109 -1.98 3.90 -5.26
C HIS A 109 -3.37 3.43 -4.82
N ALA A 110 -4.09 4.23 -4.04
CA ALA A 110 -5.38 3.82 -3.51
C ALA A 110 -6.53 4.79 -3.84
N LYS A 111 -7.74 4.24 -3.88
CA LYS A 111 -9.00 4.96 -4.08
C LYS A 111 -10.00 4.57 -3.00
N PRO A 112 -10.81 5.51 -2.50
CA PRO A 112 -11.77 5.22 -1.46
C PRO A 112 -12.83 4.26 -2.00
N GLY A 113 -13.29 3.34 -1.15
CA GLY A 113 -14.36 2.41 -1.47
C GLY A 113 -14.97 1.81 -0.21
N ALA A 114 -15.78 0.80 -0.41
CA ALA A 114 -16.33 -0.03 0.65
C ALA A 114 -16.41 -1.48 0.17
N ALA A 115 -16.36 -2.42 1.10
CA ALA A 115 -16.44 -3.84 0.79
C ALA A 115 -17.15 -4.59 1.92
N LYS A 116 -17.74 -5.74 1.60
CA LYS A 116 -18.34 -6.63 2.59
C LYS A 116 -17.33 -7.69 3.00
N PHE A 117 -17.10 -7.85 4.30
CA PHE A 117 -16.25 -8.92 4.81
C PHE A 117 -16.90 -10.28 4.52
N LEU A 118 -16.12 -11.23 4.01
CA LEU A 118 -16.58 -12.60 3.75
C LEU A 118 -16.08 -13.58 4.79
N TYR A 119 -14.75 -13.65 4.94
CA TYR A 119 -14.10 -14.54 5.88
C TYR A 119 -12.63 -14.15 6.02
N HIS A 120 -12.05 -14.61 7.11
CA HIS A 120 -10.62 -14.75 7.29
C HIS A 120 -10.31 -16.24 7.46
N ASN A 121 -9.22 -16.74 6.89
CA ASN A 121 -8.94 -18.19 6.91
C ASN A 121 -7.91 -18.59 7.95
N GLY A 122 -7.24 -17.64 8.63
CA GLY A 122 -6.13 -17.89 9.57
C GLY A 122 -4.88 -18.51 8.94
N VAL A 123 -5.03 -19.25 7.84
CA VAL A 123 -3.96 -19.83 7.02
C VAL A 123 -3.01 -18.71 6.59
N ASN A 124 -3.58 -17.54 6.27
CA ASN A 124 -2.80 -16.43 5.75
C ASN A 124 -2.29 -15.44 6.82
N GLY A 125 -2.30 -15.81 8.10
CA GLY A 125 -2.02 -14.88 9.20
C GLY A 125 -3.20 -13.91 9.43
N ASP A 126 -3.26 -13.26 10.59
CA ASP A 126 -4.38 -12.39 11.02
C ASP A 126 -4.46 -11.04 10.28
N ASP A 127 -3.91 -10.91 9.08
CA ASP A 127 -3.77 -9.66 8.33
C ASP A 127 -4.40 -9.69 6.92
N HIS A 128 -4.88 -10.84 6.42
CA HIS A 128 -5.44 -10.95 5.05
C HIS A 128 -6.88 -11.46 5.00
N PRO A 129 -7.87 -10.60 5.31
CA PRO A 129 -9.28 -10.92 5.16
C PRO A 129 -9.70 -10.91 3.69
N VAL A 130 -10.70 -11.71 3.35
CA VAL A 130 -11.29 -11.75 2.00
C VAL A 130 -12.56 -10.90 1.96
N TRP A 131 -12.66 -10.07 0.93
CA TRP A 131 -13.71 -9.07 0.77
C TRP A 131 -14.54 -9.31 -0.48
N MET A 132 -15.86 -9.23 -0.33
CA MET A 132 -16.79 -9.13 -1.44
C MET A 132 -16.91 -7.67 -1.88
N VAL A 133 -16.78 -7.43 -3.18
CA VAL A 133 -16.97 -6.12 -3.80
C VAL A 133 -17.82 -6.23 -5.06
N ASN A 134 -18.57 -5.18 -5.37
CA ASN A 134 -19.24 -5.09 -6.65
C ASN A 134 -18.22 -4.79 -7.75
N ARG A 135 -18.31 -5.52 -8.87
CA ARG A 135 -17.42 -5.33 -10.02
C ARG A 135 -17.40 -3.89 -10.54
N VAL A 136 -18.55 -3.21 -10.47
CA VAL A 136 -18.71 -1.82 -10.94
C VAL A 136 -18.02 -0.78 -10.04
N ASP A 137 -17.71 -1.16 -8.80
CA ASP A 137 -17.08 -0.28 -7.80
C ASP A 137 -15.55 -0.39 -7.82
N ILE A 138 -14.98 -1.44 -8.43
CA ILE A 138 -13.53 -1.57 -8.60
C ILE A 138 -13.04 -0.42 -9.49
N PRO A 139 -12.18 0.49 -8.99
CA PRO A 139 -11.82 1.71 -9.70
C PRO A 139 -11.20 1.43 -11.08
N GLN A 140 -11.60 2.23 -12.07
CA GLN A 140 -11.05 2.19 -13.43
C GLN A 140 -10.45 3.55 -13.81
N ARG A 141 -9.29 3.61 -14.47
CA ARG A 141 -8.43 2.49 -14.92
C ARG A 141 -7.48 2.03 -13.81
N GLY A 142 -7.12 0.74 -13.82
CA GLY A 142 -6.10 0.21 -12.92
C GLY A 142 -6.26 -1.29 -12.67
N SER A 143 -5.40 -1.81 -11.79
CA SER A 143 -5.44 -3.18 -11.26
C SER A 143 -5.56 -3.10 -9.74
N TYR A 144 -6.75 -2.74 -9.28
CA TYR A 144 -7.08 -2.67 -7.86
C TYR A 144 -7.50 -4.06 -7.39
N THR A 145 -6.56 -4.81 -6.84
CA THR A 145 -6.71 -6.23 -6.47
C THR A 145 -6.71 -6.44 -4.96
N HIS A 146 -6.51 -5.38 -4.19
CA HIS A 146 -6.50 -5.42 -2.74
C HIS A 146 -7.50 -4.40 -2.19
N PHE A 147 -8.23 -4.74 -1.14
CA PHE A 147 -8.98 -3.81 -0.32
C PHE A 147 -8.51 -3.89 1.11
N HIS A 148 -8.30 -2.72 1.71
CA HIS A 148 -8.00 -2.59 3.13
C HIS A 148 -9.03 -1.70 3.80
N TRP A 149 -9.56 -2.14 4.95
CA TRP A 149 -10.53 -1.39 5.73
C TRP A 149 -9.84 -0.35 6.61
N ILE A 150 -10.57 0.68 7.00
CA ILE A 150 -10.15 1.64 8.02
C ILE A 150 -10.84 1.30 9.34
N GLY A 151 -10.26 1.68 10.48
CA GLY A 151 -10.89 1.68 11.82
C GLY A 151 -11.33 3.08 12.26
N LYS A 152 -11.92 3.22 13.45
CA LYS A 152 -12.37 4.52 13.97
C LYS A 152 -11.24 5.49 14.29
N ASP A 153 -10.07 4.95 14.65
CA ASP A 153 -8.86 5.72 14.90
C ASP A 153 -8.13 6.12 13.60
N SER A 154 -8.69 5.82 12.43
CA SER A 154 -8.15 6.25 11.15
C SER A 154 -8.17 7.77 10.99
N THR A 155 -7.19 8.31 10.26
CA THR A 155 -7.19 9.72 9.82
C THR A 155 -8.04 9.95 8.57
N ASP A 156 -8.78 8.95 8.11
CA ASP A 156 -9.80 9.10 7.07
C ASP A 156 -11.01 9.89 7.58
N PRO A 157 -11.49 10.93 6.86
CA PRO A 157 -12.71 11.65 7.25
C PRO A 157 -13.94 10.74 7.45
N ARG A 158 -14.00 9.61 6.74
CA ARG A 158 -15.10 8.63 6.84
C ARG A 158 -15.10 7.88 8.18
N ALA A 159 -14.00 7.87 8.93
CA ALA A 159 -13.95 7.29 10.27
C ALA A 159 -14.71 8.13 11.30
N GLN A 160 -14.93 9.41 11.00
CA GLN A 160 -15.65 10.36 11.88
C GLN A 160 -17.16 10.44 11.56
N GLU A 161 -17.62 9.68 10.55
CA GLU A 161 -19.03 9.56 10.18
C GLU A 161 -19.70 8.40 10.98
N GLU A 162 -20.88 7.94 10.54
CA GLU A 162 -21.50 6.72 11.08
C GLU A 162 -20.66 5.50 10.66
N PHE A 163 -19.69 5.14 11.51
CA PHE A 163 -18.76 4.04 11.28
C PHE A 163 -19.28 2.74 11.93
N PRO A 164 -19.36 1.60 11.21
CA PRO A 164 -19.81 0.34 11.80
C PRO A 164 -18.84 -0.17 12.87
N ASP A 165 -19.32 -0.35 14.10
CA ASP A 165 -18.51 -0.86 15.23
C ASP A 165 -17.89 -2.23 14.92
N GLU A 166 -18.56 -3.03 14.09
CA GLU A 166 -18.09 -4.36 13.69
C GLU A 166 -16.83 -4.30 12.82
N CYS A 167 -16.60 -3.19 12.11
CA CYS A 167 -15.42 -2.96 11.30
C CYS A 167 -14.26 -2.34 12.10
N ASP A 168 -14.51 -1.92 13.35
CA ASP A 168 -13.55 -1.24 14.22
C ASP A 168 -12.70 -2.25 14.99
N VAL A 169 -11.84 -2.95 14.26
CA VAL A 169 -10.96 -4.00 14.79
C VAL A 169 -9.53 -3.84 14.29
N ASP A 170 -8.58 -4.23 15.14
CA ASP A 170 -7.15 -4.09 14.86
C ASP A 170 -6.67 -5.10 13.81
N MET A 171 -7.15 -6.34 13.89
CA MET A 171 -6.68 -7.50 13.12
C MET A 171 -7.80 -8.13 12.29
N ALA A 172 -7.45 -8.78 11.18
CA ALA A 172 -8.40 -9.43 10.30
C ALA A 172 -9.17 -10.57 10.97
N GLY A 173 -8.50 -11.34 11.85
CA GLY A 173 -9.14 -12.44 12.58
C GLY A 173 -10.23 -11.98 13.57
N GLN A 174 -10.27 -10.69 13.92
CA GLN A 174 -11.33 -10.12 14.75
C GLN A 174 -12.57 -9.72 13.93
N LEU A 175 -12.49 -9.69 12.60
CA LEU A 175 -13.64 -9.50 11.73
C LEU A 175 -14.52 -10.76 11.70
N ASP A 176 -13.93 -11.94 11.88
CA ASP A 176 -14.69 -13.20 11.98
C ASP A 176 -15.62 -13.15 13.20
N ASN A 177 -16.90 -13.48 12.98
CA ASN A 177 -17.99 -13.35 13.96
C ASN A 177 -18.38 -11.91 14.37
N ASN A 178 -17.78 -10.88 13.77
CA ASN A 178 -18.11 -9.48 14.04
C ASN A 178 -18.70 -8.81 12.79
N ALA A 179 -17.93 -8.76 11.69
CA ALA A 179 -18.26 -8.01 10.48
C ALA A 179 -18.89 -8.86 9.37
N GLU A 180 -19.28 -10.11 9.65
CA GLU A 180 -19.93 -10.96 8.66
C GLU A 180 -21.18 -10.27 8.11
N ASN A 181 -21.19 -10.04 6.79
CA ASN A 181 -22.26 -9.30 6.11
C ASN A 181 -22.34 -7.80 6.41
N ILE A 182 -21.38 -7.22 7.10
CA ILE A 182 -21.24 -5.78 7.29
C ILE A 182 -20.42 -5.18 6.15
N VAL A 183 -20.76 -3.96 5.76
CA VAL A 183 -20.04 -3.20 4.73
C VAL A 183 -19.08 -2.25 5.43
N CYS A 184 -17.79 -2.53 5.30
CA CYS A 184 -16.74 -1.71 5.91
C CYS A 184 -16.23 -0.67 4.91
N PRO A 185 -16.09 0.61 5.33
CA PRO A 185 -15.40 1.60 4.52
C PRO A 185 -13.90 1.30 4.48
N GLY A 186 -13.25 1.70 3.39
CA GLY A 186 -11.83 1.47 3.21
C GLY A 186 -11.29 1.98 1.89
N TRP A 187 -10.27 1.30 1.40
CA TRP A 187 -9.51 1.71 0.24
C TRP A 187 -9.24 0.52 -0.67
N PHE A 188 -9.52 0.71 -1.96
CA PHE A 188 -9.00 -0.15 -3.02
C PHE A 188 -7.55 0.23 -3.29
N LEU A 189 -6.65 -0.72 -3.12
CA LEU A 189 -5.22 -0.57 -3.33
C LEU A 189 -4.81 -1.20 -4.66
N GLN A 190 -4.12 -0.41 -5.47
CA GLN A 190 -3.28 -0.90 -6.56
C GLN A 190 -1.84 -0.76 -6.10
N ILE A 191 -1.12 -1.88 -6.06
CA ILE A 191 0.25 -1.92 -5.58
C ILE A 191 1.21 -2.35 -6.67
N PHE A 192 2.42 -1.79 -6.60
CA PHE A 192 3.48 -2.03 -7.55
C PHE A 192 4.73 -2.47 -6.83
N ALA A 193 5.14 -3.73 -7.02
CA ALA A 193 6.39 -4.22 -6.49
C ALA A 193 7.55 -3.47 -7.14
N VAL A 194 8.52 -3.04 -6.33
CA VAL A 194 9.65 -2.23 -6.81
C VAL A 194 10.87 -3.07 -7.21
N LYS A 195 10.94 -4.33 -6.74
CA LYS A 195 12.08 -5.23 -6.96
C LYS A 195 11.64 -6.70 -6.96
N LYS A 196 12.56 -7.61 -7.28
CA LYS A 196 12.34 -9.06 -7.16
C LYS A 196 12.67 -9.56 -5.76
N PHE A 197 11.82 -10.41 -5.21
CA PHE A 197 12.01 -11.12 -3.94
C PHE A 197 10.98 -12.26 -3.85
N ALA A 198 11.13 -13.19 -2.91
CA ALA A 198 10.08 -14.12 -2.55
C ALA A 198 9.35 -13.55 -1.34
N PHE A 199 8.05 -13.30 -1.44
CA PHE A 199 7.29 -12.75 -0.34
C PHE A 199 6.72 -13.88 0.51
N GLN A 200 7.19 -13.97 1.75
CA GLN A 200 6.59 -14.81 2.76
C GLN A 200 5.43 -14.07 3.37
N HIS A 201 4.24 -14.59 3.09
CA HIS A 201 3.02 -14.01 3.58
C HIS A 201 1.98 -15.11 3.72
N GLY A 202 1.36 -15.17 4.89
CA GLY A 202 0.29 -16.11 5.13
C GLY A 202 0.62 -17.59 4.97
N GLY A 203 1.78 -18.01 5.47
CA GLY A 203 2.25 -19.39 5.32
C GLY A 203 2.68 -19.77 3.90
N GLU A 204 2.46 -18.90 2.92
CA GLU A 204 2.89 -19.05 1.55
C GLU A 204 4.17 -18.27 1.27
N ILE A 205 4.90 -18.71 0.24
CA ILE A 205 6.05 -17.99 -0.31
C ILE A 205 5.76 -17.75 -1.79
N VAL A 206 5.56 -16.50 -2.15
CA VAL A 206 5.15 -16.11 -3.51
C VAL A 206 6.26 -15.32 -4.19
N PRO A 207 6.80 -15.78 -5.33
CA PRO A 207 7.77 -15.01 -6.09
C PRO A 207 7.19 -13.70 -6.62
N VAL A 208 7.81 -12.58 -6.27
CA VAL A 208 7.43 -11.23 -6.68
C VAL A 208 8.36 -10.73 -7.78
N SER A 209 7.76 -10.09 -8.79
CA SER A 209 8.48 -9.37 -9.85
C SER A 209 8.11 -7.89 -9.88
N PRO A 210 9.02 -7.00 -10.29
CA PRO A 210 8.71 -5.57 -10.43
C PRO A 210 7.52 -5.34 -11.35
N GLY A 211 6.62 -4.44 -10.94
CA GLY A 211 5.40 -4.13 -11.69
C GLY A 211 4.16 -4.29 -10.84
N ILE A 212 3.00 -4.36 -11.49
CA ILE A 212 1.71 -4.56 -10.82
C ILE A 212 1.75 -5.87 -10.05
N ASP A 213 1.43 -5.81 -8.76
CA ASP A 213 1.24 -7.00 -7.93
C ASP A 213 -0.25 -7.33 -7.85
N ASN A 214 -0.59 -8.49 -8.43
CA ASN A 214 -1.91 -9.09 -8.44
C ASN A 214 -1.88 -10.51 -7.88
N ALA A 215 -0.82 -10.86 -7.14
CA ALA A 215 -0.58 -12.21 -6.66
C ALA A 215 -0.48 -12.24 -5.14
N THR A 216 0.27 -11.33 -4.51
CA THR A 216 0.59 -11.51 -3.09
C THR A 216 -0.38 -10.86 -2.13
N HIS A 217 -1.11 -9.83 -2.57
CA HIS A 217 -2.10 -9.12 -1.75
C HIS A 217 -3.53 -9.24 -2.30
N LEU A 218 -3.78 -10.24 -3.16
CA LEU A 218 -5.11 -10.43 -3.73
C LEU A 218 -6.10 -10.86 -2.65
N ASN A 219 -7.12 -10.04 -2.39
CA ASN A 219 -8.14 -10.35 -1.39
C ASN A 219 -9.57 -9.95 -1.78
N LEU A 220 -9.79 -9.74 -3.09
CA LEU A 220 -11.09 -9.35 -3.63
C LEU A 220 -11.81 -10.52 -4.29
N VAL A 221 -13.08 -10.70 -3.92
CA VAL A 221 -14.05 -11.56 -4.60
C VAL A 221 -15.13 -10.66 -5.18
N THR A 222 -15.57 -11.00 -6.40
CA THR A 222 -16.65 -10.26 -7.08
C THR A 222 -17.80 -11.19 -7.40
N ASN A 223 -18.99 -10.62 -7.47
CA ASN A 223 -20.19 -11.30 -7.97
C ASN A 223 -20.65 -10.66 -9.29
N TYR A 224 -21.28 -11.45 -10.15
CA TYR A 224 -21.93 -10.95 -11.38
C TYR A 224 -23.19 -10.13 -11.07
N ALA A 225 -23.91 -10.50 -10.02
CA ALA A 225 -25.01 -9.70 -9.49
C ALA A 225 -24.47 -8.65 -8.50
N GLU A 226 -25.03 -7.45 -8.54
CA GLU A 226 -24.73 -6.41 -7.55
C GLU A 226 -25.20 -6.89 -6.16
N VAL A 227 -24.29 -6.81 -5.19
CA VAL A 227 -24.55 -7.12 -3.79
C VAL A 227 -25.10 -5.85 -3.14
N SER A 228 -26.34 -5.92 -2.67
CA SER A 228 -27.00 -4.80 -1.98
C SER A 228 -26.23 -4.38 -0.72
N GLY A 229 -26.23 -3.08 -0.43
CA GLY A 229 -25.56 -2.48 0.73
C GLY A 229 -24.11 -2.07 0.46
N ILE A 230 -23.43 -2.69 -0.50
CA ILE A 230 -22.13 -2.20 -0.99
C ILE A 230 -22.42 -1.08 -1.99
N THR A 231 -22.73 0.13 -1.51
CA THR A 231 -23.18 1.22 -2.38
C THR A 231 -22.05 1.97 -3.08
N ASN A 232 -22.33 2.30 -4.34
CA ASN A 232 -21.57 3.05 -5.34
C ASN A 232 -21.01 4.40 -4.84
N THR A 233 -19.71 4.48 -4.58
CA THR A 233 -18.96 5.74 -4.41
C THR A 233 -18.71 6.48 -5.74
N ARG A 234 -19.71 6.51 -6.64
CA ARG A 234 -19.63 7.29 -7.89
C ARG A 234 -19.74 8.79 -7.65
#